data_AF-A0A661JI11-F1
#
_entry.id   AF-A0A661JI11-F1
#
_cell.length_a   1.000
_cell.length_b   1.000
_cell.length_c   1.000
_cell.angle_alpha   90.00
_cell.angle_beta   90.00
_cell.angle_gamma   90.00
#
_symmetry.space_group_name_H-M   'P 1'
#
loop_
_entity.id
_entity.type
_entity.pdbx_description
1 polymer ?
#
loop_
_entity_poly.entity_id
_entity_poly.type
_entity_poly.pdbx_seq_one_letter_code
_entity_poly.pdbx_strand_id
1 'polypeptide(L)'
;MRFFAQTVFQHIRRQIERHIQRKEISNKLLFMLPSIPVTAAAEIGNKIVGYCSEHERLLPPLIRIASELFAEWKDTRDIATSKQLEEILEKGWRDERGNLTSYRNTTVDQNGLLVVVLLGVDKVTDASSLADFHHCDLRTIWETELGHSFEEWVRVALTDASVGFEEDTVEHFNRILSPLVERGLADILQISTLLETLDLQVAQDGRDAEDILLRSLGRFGLPSFAGYRFSSRRSFGQYVEDAISFFSYDAFLEDRARQKALKTIAKFIEHTELGEVFDENYREPFASDEEFIEGLKRYIEDRDTSIREKLRRCDFVTIRDRILKFRAPREPKPKKETVKKLTGGPIEVVLTGLLNTLAEFKKEAIARGVFAHEVLREIRIDSRLFKHDCDGESSDERTRKALAYLSRLLGGVDRLIEKWIDLAKLCGEGQNVLLHSRLVRKDIGDDFRVEPTRNAEPFLQFSVELIGEDWERPIVRQFAWRLPEIEPYRIADELLQWAADGIKKVQGKSKDAYCLPVYHVPYYEELMLAKDDEESRRVLLQCIKEESDCVFNLLDVPDVDRHDPLLRHIQKLAFEYDHFIQEARNTGLYAALGDRWDSLRKAYEQACDA
;
A
#
# COMPACT_ATOMS: atom_id res chain seq x y z
N MET A 1 29.32 7.00 -17.07
CA MET A 1 28.46 5.87 -16.66
C MET A 1 29.14 5.08 -15.53
N ARG A 2 29.71 5.81 -14.56
CA ARG A 2 30.49 5.33 -13.42
C ARG A 2 29.65 4.51 -12.45
N PHE A 3 28.42 4.92 -12.15
CA PHE A 3 27.57 4.18 -11.21
C PHE A 3 27.22 2.79 -11.74
N PHE A 4 26.82 2.73 -13.01
CA PHE A 4 26.58 1.45 -13.69
C PHE A 4 27.84 0.59 -13.76
N ALA A 5 28.96 1.16 -14.24
CA ALA A 5 30.22 0.44 -14.38
C ALA A 5 30.72 -0.11 -13.04
N GLN A 6 30.61 0.67 -11.96
CA GLN A 6 30.93 0.25 -10.60
C GLN A 6 30.03 -0.90 -10.15
N THR A 7 28.73 -0.83 -10.39
CA THR A 7 27.78 -1.87 -9.98
C THR A 7 28.05 -3.20 -10.69
N VAL A 8 28.30 -3.16 -12.00
CA VAL A 8 28.68 -4.35 -12.77
C VAL A 8 30.01 -4.93 -12.29
N PHE A 9 31.01 -4.08 -12.04
CA PHE A 9 32.27 -4.53 -11.47
C PHE A 9 32.09 -5.19 -10.10
N GLN A 10 31.27 -4.62 -9.22
CA GLN A 10 30.98 -5.19 -7.90
C GLN A 10 30.29 -6.56 -8.00
N HIS A 11 29.37 -6.73 -8.94
CA HIS A 11 28.76 -8.02 -9.23
C HIS A 11 29.81 -9.05 -9.65
N ILE A 12 30.63 -8.73 -10.65
CA ILE A 12 31.69 -9.61 -11.16
C ILE A 12 32.67 -9.97 -10.04
N ARG A 13 33.11 -8.98 -9.24
CA ARG A 13 33.99 -9.18 -8.08
C ARG A 13 33.40 -10.19 -7.10
N ARG A 14 32.13 -10.02 -6.73
CA ARG A 14 31.44 -10.92 -5.79
C ARG A 14 31.34 -12.35 -6.30
N GLN A 15 31.13 -12.55 -7.61
CA GLN A 15 31.13 -13.88 -8.21
C GLN A 15 32.53 -14.51 -8.17
N ILE A 16 33.58 -13.74 -8.46
CA ILE A 16 34.98 -14.19 -8.34
C ILE A 16 35.28 -14.63 -6.90
N GLU A 17 34.95 -13.81 -5.91
CA GLU A 17 35.18 -14.12 -4.50
C GLU A 17 34.43 -15.39 -4.04
N ARG A 18 33.17 -15.53 -4.44
CA ARG A 18 32.36 -16.74 -4.16
C ARG A 18 32.97 -18.00 -4.75
N HIS A 19 33.45 -17.91 -5.99
CA HIS A 19 34.10 -19.02 -6.69
C HIS A 19 35.36 -19.49 -5.96
N ILE A 20 36.20 -18.53 -5.55
CA ILE A 20 37.43 -18.78 -4.79
C ILE A 20 37.10 -19.42 -3.42
N GLN A 21 36.06 -18.94 -2.73
CA GLN A 21 35.66 -19.47 -1.43
C GLN A 21 35.10 -20.90 -1.50
N ARG A 22 34.33 -21.20 -2.55
CA ARG A 22 33.70 -22.53 -2.75
C ARG A 22 34.67 -23.63 -3.20
N LYS A 23 35.92 -23.28 -3.53
CA LYS A 23 36.92 -24.19 -4.12
C LYS A 23 36.36 -24.95 -5.32
N GLU A 24 35.60 -24.26 -6.17
CA GLU A 24 35.06 -24.88 -7.38
C GLU A 24 36.21 -25.32 -8.31
N ILE A 25 36.04 -26.47 -8.96
CA ILE A 25 37.10 -27.16 -9.73
C ILE A 25 37.46 -26.40 -11.01
N SER A 26 36.58 -25.50 -11.49
CA SER A 26 36.83 -24.72 -12.70
C SER A 26 37.87 -23.62 -12.45
N ASN A 27 38.97 -23.62 -13.20
CA ASN A 27 39.96 -22.52 -13.22
C ASN A 27 39.52 -21.35 -14.12
N LYS A 28 38.23 -21.25 -14.44
CA LYS A 28 37.70 -20.22 -15.34
C LYS A 28 36.30 -19.75 -14.90
N LEU A 29 36.10 -18.43 -14.95
CA LEU A 29 34.80 -17.78 -14.81
C LEU A 29 34.47 -16.99 -16.08
N LEU A 30 33.22 -17.06 -16.48
CA LEU A 30 32.73 -16.55 -17.75
C LEU A 30 31.59 -15.56 -17.51
N PHE A 31 31.74 -14.33 -18.00
CA PHE A 31 30.75 -13.24 -17.85
C PHE A 31 30.32 -12.72 -19.21
N MET A 32 29.04 -12.38 -19.34
CA MET A 32 28.48 -11.76 -20.55
C MET A 32 27.79 -10.46 -20.24
N LEU A 33 28.08 -9.44 -21.04
CA LEU A 33 27.40 -8.16 -21.03
C LEU A 33 26.72 -7.93 -22.38
N PRO A 34 25.53 -7.32 -22.40
CA PRO A 34 24.90 -6.87 -23.63
C PRO A 34 25.69 -5.71 -24.24
N SER A 35 25.19 -5.18 -25.35
CA SER A 35 25.68 -3.94 -25.93
C SER A 35 25.49 -2.80 -24.95
N ILE A 36 26.61 -2.21 -24.55
CA ILE A 36 26.66 -1.05 -23.66
C ILE A 36 27.48 0.06 -24.31
N PRO A 37 27.38 1.31 -23.85
CA PRO A 37 28.19 2.40 -24.36
C PRO A 37 29.69 2.19 -24.11
N VAL A 38 30.53 2.70 -25.03
CA VAL A 38 31.99 2.60 -25.00
C VAL A 38 32.60 3.07 -23.66
N THR A 39 32.02 4.12 -23.07
CA THR A 39 32.43 4.68 -21.77
C THR A 39 32.29 3.65 -20.64
N ALA A 40 31.14 2.97 -20.57
CA ALA A 40 30.88 1.93 -19.59
C ALA A 40 31.76 0.69 -19.84
N ALA A 41 31.93 0.29 -21.11
CA ALA A 41 32.78 -0.84 -21.47
C ALA A 41 34.24 -0.64 -21.05
N ALA A 42 34.80 0.55 -21.36
CA ALA A 42 36.17 0.90 -21.00
C ALA A 42 36.37 0.92 -19.48
N GLU A 43 35.44 1.54 -18.74
CA GLU A 43 35.52 1.64 -17.28
C GLU A 43 35.41 0.29 -16.58
N ILE A 44 34.47 -0.57 -17.01
CA ILE A 44 34.33 -1.94 -16.49
C ILE A 44 35.61 -2.72 -16.75
N GLY A 45 36.13 -2.70 -17.98
CA GLY A 45 37.35 -3.41 -18.33
C GLY A 45 38.55 -2.98 -17.49
N ASN A 46 38.70 -1.67 -17.26
CA ASN A 46 39.78 -1.11 -16.45
C ASN A 46 39.71 -1.55 -14.99
N LYS A 47 38.52 -1.54 -14.39
CA LYS A 47 38.33 -2.01 -13.00
C LYS A 47 38.64 -3.50 -12.86
N ILE A 48 38.25 -4.32 -13.84
CA ILE A 48 38.53 -5.76 -13.83
C ILE A 48 40.03 -6.04 -13.99
N VAL A 49 40.71 -5.36 -14.91
CA VAL A 49 42.17 -5.47 -15.07
C VAL A 49 42.90 -5.07 -13.80
N GLY A 50 42.55 -3.92 -13.22
CA GLY A 50 43.13 -3.46 -11.95
C GLY A 50 42.96 -4.49 -10.84
N TYR A 51 41.73 -4.96 -10.63
CA TYR A 51 41.43 -5.97 -9.61
C TYR A 51 42.21 -7.28 -9.81
N CYS A 52 42.29 -7.79 -11.04
CA CYS A 52 43.05 -9.02 -11.31
C CYS A 52 44.55 -8.83 -11.09
N SER A 53 45.10 -7.65 -11.40
CA SER A 53 46.53 -7.36 -11.21
C SER A 53 46.95 -7.27 -9.74
N GLU A 54 46.01 -6.94 -8.84
CA GLU A 54 46.25 -6.83 -7.39
C GLU A 54 46.17 -8.19 -6.66
N HIS A 55 45.72 -9.27 -7.32
CA HIS A 55 45.45 -10.56 -6.69
C HIS A 55 46.28 -11.70 -7.32
N GLU A 56 47.24 -12.25 -6.57
CA GLU A 56 48.17 -13.30 -7.04
C GLU A 56 47.49 -14.58 -7.55
N ARG A 57 46.24 -14.86 -7.16
CA ARG A 57 45.49 -16.05 -7.60
C ARG A 57 44.73 -15.86 -8.91
N LEU A 58 44.65 -14.62 -9.41
CA LEU A 58 43.92 -14.27 -10.63
C LEU A 58 44.91 -14.11 -11.79
N LEU A 59 44.56 -14.69 -12.93
CA LEU A 59 45.28 -14.46 -14.18
C LEU A 59 44.81 -13.13 -14.80
N PRO A 60 45.63 -12.51 -15.68
CA PRO A 60 45.18 -11.37 -16.47
C PRO A 60 43.86 -11.68 -17.18
N PRO A 61 42.84 -10.81 -17.08
CA PRO A 61 41.50 -11.11 -17.57
C PRO A 61 41.47 -11.10 -19.09
N LEU A 62 40.65 -11.97 -19.67
CA LEU A 62 40.38 -12.02 -21.11
C LEU A 62 39.11 -11.23 -21.41
N ILE A 63 39.26 -9.99 -21.88
CA ILE A 63 38.14 -9.12 -22.25
C ILE A 63 38.00 -9.11 -23.77
N ARG A 64 36.80 -9.41 -24.28
CA ARG A 64 36.50 -9.44 -25.73
C ARG A 64 35.21 -8.71 -26.06
N ILE A 65 35.30 -7.74 -26.95
CA ILE A 65 34.20 -6.90 -27.42
C ILE A 65 33.83 -7.33 -28.85
N ALA A 66 32.55 -7.58 -29.09
CA ALA A 66 32.03 -7.93 -30.41
C ALA A 66 32.48 -6.92 -31.47
N SER A 67 32.97 -7.42 -32.62
CA SER A 67 33.42 -6.57 -33.73
C SER A 67 32.30 -5.67 -34.27
N GLU A 68 31.04 -6.13 -34.25
CA GLU A 68 29.87 -5.34 -34.65
C GLU A 68 29.64 -4.15 -33.71
N LEU A 69 29.65 -4.39 -32.39
CA LEU A 69 29.51 -3.33 -31.39
C LEU A 69 30.64 -2.30 -31.49
N PHE A 70 31.87 -2.75 -31.73
CA PHE A 70 33.01 -1.85 -31.93
C PHE A 70 32.85 -0.98 -33.20
N ALA A 71 32.27 -1.53 -34.28
CA ALA A 71 31.99 -0.78 -35.49
C ALA A 71 30.91 0.29 -35.26
N GLU A 72 29.83 -0.03 -34.53
CA GLU A 72 28.79 0.93 -34.14
C GLU A 72 29.36 2.12 -33.37
N TRP A 73 30.26 1.88 -32.42
CA TRP A 73 30.92 2.96 -31.69
C TRP A 73 31.79 3.84 -32.60
N LYS A 74 32.48 3.25 -33.58
CA LYS A 74 33.34 3.99 -34.51
C LYS A 74 32.55 4.94 -35.41
N ASP A 75 31.33 4.59 -35.77
CA ASP A 75 30.45 5.42 -36.57
C ASP A 75 29.88 6.62 -35.77
N THR A 76 30.02 6.61 -34.45
CA THR A 76 29.60 7.69 -33.56
C THR A 76 30.63 8.83 -33.59
N ARG A 77 30.23 10.02 -34.06
CA ARG A 77 31.12 11.18 -34.26
C ARG A 77 31.36 12.00 -32.98
N ASP A 78 31.80 11.35 -31.91
CA ASP A 78 32.12 12.00 -30.63
C ASP A 78 33.62 11.88 -30.29
N ILE A 79 34.23 12.98 -29.84
CA ILE A 79 35.67 13.06 -29.54
C ILE A 79 36.01 12.25 -28.29
N ALA A 80 35.15 12.23 -27.26
CA ALA A 80 35.39 11.47 -26.04
C ALA A 80 35.33 9.95 -26.32
N THR A 81 34.40 9.55 -27.18
CA THR A 81 34.29 8.18 -27.72
C THR A 81 35.57 7.75 -28.45
N SER A 82 36.19 8.63 -29.26
CA SER A 82 37.42 8.31 -29.99
C SER A 82 38.61 7.94 -29.08
N LYS A 83 38.82 8.68 -27.98
CA LYS A 83 39.93 8.38 -27.04
C LYS A 83 39.75 7.02 -26.36
N GLN A 84 38.53 6.66 -26.00
CA GLN A 84 38.23 5.38 -25.37
C GLN A 84 38.32 4.21 -26.37
N LEU A 85 37.98 4.46 -27.64
CA LEU A 85 38.18 3.47 -28.71
C LEU A 85 39.67 3.18 -28.95
N GLU A 86 40.53 4.20 -28.92
CA GLU A 86 41.98 4.02 -28.99
C GLU A 86 42.50 3.18 -27.82
N GLU A 87 42.06 3.49 -26.59
CA GLU A 87 42.42 2.72 -25.40
C GLU A 87 42.00 1.24 -25.50
N ILE A 88 40.80 0.96 -26.00
CA ILE A 88 40.29 -0.40 -26.22
C ILE A 88 41.16 -1.17 -27.24
N LEU A 89 41.63 -0.49 -28.29
CA LEU A 89 42.53 -1.07 -29.29
C LEU A 89 43.93 -1.35 -28.73
N GLU A 90 44.51 -0.39 -28.00
CA GLU A 90 45.82 -0.56 -27.35
C GLU A 90 45.82 -1.75 -26.37
N LYS A 91 44.70 -1.99 -25.70
CA LYS A 91 44.53 -3.11 -24.76
C LYS A 91 44.17 -4.44 -25.43
N GLY A 92 43.97 -4.46 -26.74
CA GLY A 92 43.65 -5.68 -27.50
C GLY A 92 42.32 -6.32 -27.08
N TRP A 93 41.33 -5.50 -26.70
CA TRP A 93 40.02 -6.00 -26.25
C TRP A 93 39.02 -6.23 -27.38
N ARG A 94 39.29 -5.70 -28.58
CA ARG A 94 38.47 -5.98 -29.76
C ARG A 94 38.54 -7.46 -30.14
N ASP A 95 37.40 -8.07 -30.44
CA ASP A 95 37.39 -9.41 -31.03
C ASP A 95 37.81 -9.36 -32.51
N GLU A 96 38.91 -10.03 -32.84
CA GLU A 96 39.41 -10.19 -34.21
C GLU A 96 38.90 -11.47 -34.90
N ARG A 97 38.33 -12.42 -34.14
CA ARG A 97 37.91 -13.74 -34.65
C ARG A 97 36.51 -13.75 -35.24
N GLY A 98 35.70 -12.75 -34.94
CA GLY A 98 34.31 -12.64 -35.38
C GLY A 98 33.36 -13.63 -34.70
N ASN A 99 33.81 -14.34 -33.66
CA ASN A 99 33.00 -15.28 -32.90
C ASN A 99 33.40 -15.28 -31.41
N LEU A 100 32.57 -14.63 -30.59
CA LEU A 100 32.74 -14.54 -29.14
C LEU A 100 32.62 -15.91 -28.44
N THR A 101 31.87 -16.86 -28.99
CA THR A 101 31.69 -18.19 -28.38
C THR A 101 32.97 -19.02 -28.42
N SER A 102 33.90 -18.71 -29.35
CA SER A 102 35.19 -19.40 -29.46
C SER A 102 36.05 -19.26 -28.19
N TYR A 103 35.88 -18.17 -27.45
CA TYR A 103 36.60 -17.93 -26.19
C TYR A 103 36.11 -18.80 -25.03
N ARG A 104 34.95 -19.47 -25.17
CA ARG A 104 34.48 -20.50 -24.24
C ARG A 104 35.47 -21.64 -24.09
N ASN A 105 36.14 -22.03 -25.18
CA ASN A 105 37.07 -23.16 -25.21
C ASN A 105 38.51 -22.77 -24.86
N THR A 106 38.75 -21.57 -24.36
CA THR A 106 40.08 -21.16 -23.90
C THR A 106 40.52 -22.06 -22.74
N THR A 107 41.62 -22.79 -22.94
CA THR A 107 42.27 -23.62 -21.94
C THR A 107 43.17 -22.78 -21.04
N VAL A 108 43.17 -23.11 -19.75
CA VAL A 108 44.00 -22.42 -18.75
C VAL A 108 45.14 -23.37 -18.38
N ASP A 109 46.32 -23.13 -18.95
CA ASP A 109 47.52 -23.96 -18.72
C ASP A 109 48.30 -23.56 -17.45
N GLN A 110 47.84 -22.51 -16.76
CA GLN A 110 48.50 -21.92 -15.58
C GLN A 110 47.71 -22.20 -14.30
N ASN A 111 48.42 -22.26 -13.16
CA ASN A 111 47.80 -22.31 -11.84
C ASN A 111 47.22 -20.93 -11.48
N GLY A 112 45.96 -20.70 -11.80
CA GLY A 112 45.24 -19.46 -11.48
C GLY A 112 43.83 -19.46 -12.07
N LEU A 113 42.99 -18.56 -11.58
CA LEU A 113 41.63 -18.38 -12.08
C LEU A 113 41.62 -17.36 -13.23
N LEU A 114 41.17 -17.78 -14.41
CA LEU A 114 40.96 -16.88 -15.56
C LEU A 114 39.56 -16.28 -15.56
N VAL A 115 39.46 -14.96 -15.60
CA VAL A 115 38.20 -14.23 -15.77
C VAL A 115 38.03 -13.87 -17.24
N VAL A 116 36.96 -14.34 -17.87
CA VAL A 116 36.62 -14.01 -19.27
C VAL A 116 35.37 -13.15 -19.29
N VAL A 117 35.44 -12.01 -19.98
CA VAL A 117 34.34 -11.04 -20.09
C VAL A 117 34.06 -10.81 -21.56
N LEU A 118 32.84 -11.15 -21.99
CA LEU A 118 32.38 -10.96 -23.36
C LEU A 118 31.35 -9.83 -23.41
N LEU A 119 31.57 -8.82 -24.25
CA LEU A 119 30.70 -7.67 -24.40
C LEU A 119 30.04 -7.63 -25.79
N GLY A 120 28.76 -7.25 -25.84
CA GLY A 120 28.00 -7.18 -27.09
C GLY A 120 27.49 -8.55 -27.57
N VAL A 121 27.17 -9.46 -26.63
CA VAL A 121 26.72 -10.82 -26.97
C VAL A 121 25.38 -10.84 -27.71
N ASP A 122 24.57 -9.80 -27.55
CA ASP A 122 23.31 -9.56 -28.25
C ASP A 122 23.48 -9.18 -29.72
N LYS A 123 24.71 -8.87 -30.15
CA LYS A 123 25.09 -8.55 -31.54
C LYS A 123 25.70 -9.74 -32.27
N VAL A 124 25.70 -10.93 -31.68
CA VAL A 124 26.31 -12.11 -32.29
C VAL A 124 25.25 -13.21 -32.42
N THR A 125 25.20 -13.86 -33.58
CA THR A 125 24.16 -14.85 -33.95
C THR A 125 24.20 -16.17 -33.15
N ASP A 126 25.29 -16.48 -32.45
CA ASP A 126 25.52 -17.73 -31.72
C ASP A 126 25.19 -17.66 -30.19
N ALA A 127 24.38 -16.69 -29.76
CA ALA A 127 24.09 -16.43 -28.34
C ALA A 127 23.40 -17.59 -27.60
N SER A 128 22.71 -18.49 -28.31
CA SER A 128 21.98 -19.64 -27.74
C SER A 128 22.88 -20.73 -27.12
N SER A 129 24.20 -20.69 -27.38
CA SER A 129 25.18 -21.67 -26.88
C SER A 129 25.86 -21.29 -25.55
N LEU A 130 25.43 -20.18 -24.91
CA LEU A 130 26.13 -19.51 -23.81
C LEU A 130 25.42 -19.61 -22.44
N ALA A 131 24.58 -20.62 -22.23
CA ALA A 131 23.78 -20.78 -20.99
C ALA A 131 24.61 -21.04 -19.71
N ASP A 132 25.89 -21.39 -19.85
CA ASP A 132 26.83 -21.64 -18.74
C ASP A 132 27.57 -20.38 -18.25
N PHE A 133 27.25 -19.20 -18.79
CA PHE A 133 27.88 -17.93 -18.45
C PHE A 133 27.08 -17.20 -17.37
N HIS A 134 27.77 -16.41 -16.54
CA HIS A 134 27.10 -15.42 -15.70
C HIS A 134 26.59 -14.27 -16.57
N HIS A 135 25.27 -14.12 -16.62
CA HIS A 135 24.61 -13.03 -17.34
C HIS A 135 24.67 -11.75 -16.51
N CYS A 136 25.33 -10.73 -17.04
CA CYS A 136 25.38 -9.37 -16.49
C CYS A 136 24.57 -8.42 -17.38
N ASP A 137 23.31 -8.78 -17.63
CA ASP A 137 22.39 -7.93 -18.38
C ASP A 137 21.78 -6.81 -17.51
N LEU A 138 21.18 -5.80 -18.16
CA LEU A 138 20.62 -4.65 -17.46
C LEU A 138 19.53 -5.05 -16.46
N ARG A 139 18.77 -6.10 -16.77
CA ARG A 139 17.71 -6.63 -15.91
C ARG A 139 18.29 -7.24 -14.64
N THR A 140 19.31 -8.08 -14.76
CA THR A 140 20.00 -8.74 -13.64
C THR A 140 20.61 -7.69 -12.72
N ILE A 141 21.22 -6.65 -13.28
CA ILE A 141 21.77 -5.55 -12.48
C ILE A 141 20.66 -4.79 -11.74
N TRP A 142 19.53 -4.49 -12.41
CA TRP A 142 18.40 -3.79 -11.78
C TRP A 142 17.72 -4.61 -10.68
N GLU A 143 17.40 -5.88 -10.95
CA GLU A 143 16.65 -6.74 -10.04
C GLU A 143 17.54 -7.28 -8.90
N THR A 144 18.75 -7.75 -9.23
CA THR A 144 19.58 -8.51 -8.27
C THR A 144 20.57 -7.63 -7.52
N GLU A 145 21.19 -6.65 -8.18
CA GLU A 145 22.23 -5.83 -7.56
C GLU A 145 21.71 -4.52 -6.99
N LEU A 146 20.74 -3.91 -7.67
CA LEU A 146 20.11 -2.66 -7.22
C LEU A 146 18.83 -2.90 -6.39
N GLY A 147 18.27 -4.11 -6.42
CA GLY A 147 17.07 -4.44 -5.65
C GLY A 147 15.88 -3.52 -5.96
N HIS A 148 15.73 -3.10 -7.22
CA HIS A 148 14.75 -2.10 -7.66
C HIS A 148 14.89 -0.71 -7.01
N SER A 149 16.10 -0.35 -6.58
CA SER A 149 16.36 0.92 -5.90
C SER A 149 17.63 1.60 -6.39
N PHE A 150 17.58 2.93 -6.52
CA PHE A 150 18.75 3.76 -6.86
C PHE A 150 19.39 4.41 -5.63
N GLU A 151 18.93 4.11 -4.41
CA GLU A 151 19.39 4.78 -3.19
C GLU A 151 20.91 4.75 -3.02
N GLU A 152 21.56 3.62 -3.32
CA GLU A 152 23.01 3.50 -3.21
C GLU A 152 23.74 4.44 -4.20
N TRP A 153 23.23 4.58 -5.42
CA TRP A 153 23.80 5.50 -6.41
C TRP A 153 23.60 6.95 -5.99
N VAL A 154 22.43 7.26 -5.42
CA VAL A 154 22.10 8.60 -4.93
C VAL A 154 23.00 9.00 -3.77
N ARG A 155 23.23 8.11 -2.80
CA ARG A 155 24.17 8.37 -1.68
C ARG A 155 25.55 8.73 -2.18
N VAL A 156 26.08 7.94 -3.12
CA VAL A 156 27.40 8.19 -3.70
C VAL A 156 27.40 9.50 -4.48
N ALA A 157 26.37 9.80 -5.27
CA ALA A 157 26.27 11.04 -6.04
C ALA A 157 26.26 12.29 -5.14
N LEU A 158 25.44 12.29 -4.07
CA LEU A 158 25.34 13.40 -3.12
C LEU A 158 26.64 13.55 -2.31
N THR A 159 27.25 12.43 -1.91
CA THR A 159 28.53 12.43 -1.17
C THR A 159 29.68 12.96 -2.03
N ASP A 160 29.80 12.50 -3.27
CA ASP A 160 30.84 12.96 -4.22
C ASP A 160 30.67 14.46 -4.52
N ALA A 161 29.43 14.96 -4.53
CA ALA A 161 29.12 16.39 -4.67
C ALA A 161 29.28 17.21 -3.37
N SER A 162 29.62 16.58 -2.24
CA SER A 162 29.71 17.22 -0.92
C SER A 162 28.42 17.91 -0.45
N VAL A 163 27.26 17.39 -0.83
CA VAL A 163 25.94 17.89 -0.42
C VAL A 163 25.54 17.28 0.92
N GLY A 164 25.08 18.09 1.88
CA GLY A 164 24.50 17.59 3.13
C GLY A 164 23.07 17.09 2.91
N PHE A 165 22.79 15.83 3.23
CA PHE A 165 21.47 15.21 3.00
C PHE A 165 20.98 14.38 4.21
N GLU A 166 19.66 14.22 4.28
CA GLU A 166 18.97 13.32 5.21
C GLU A 166 18.55 12.03 4.49
N GLU A 167 18.21 10.99 5.24
CA GLU A 167 17.75 9.71 4.67
C GLU A 167 16.50 9.88 3.79
N ASP A 168 15.58 10.77 4.18
CA ASP A 168 14.37 11.08 3.41
C ASP A 168 14.73 11.61 2.01
N THR A 169 15.82 12.37 1.85
CA THR A 169 16.27 12.87 0.53
C THR A 169 16.64 11.72 -0.40
N VAL A 170 17.31 10.69 0.13
CA VAL A 170 17.69 9.51 -0.66
C VAL A 170 16.44 8.75 -1.10
N GLU A 171 15.47 8.59 -0.20
CA GLU A 171 14.17 7.99 -0.52
C GLU A 171 13.41 8.81 -1.58
N HIS A 172 13.43 10.13 -1.49
CA HIS A 172 12.78 11.05 -2.42
C HIS A 172 13.35 10.94 -3.84
N PHE A 173 14.68 10.90 -3.98
CA PHE A 173 15.32 10.63 -5.27
C PHE A 173 14.87 9.28 -5.83
N ASN A 174 14.88 8.23 -5.02
CA ASN A 174 14.46 6.90 -5.45
C ASN A 174 12.99 6.88 -5.92
N ARG A 175 12.09 7.56 -5.19
CA ARG A 175 10.67 7.75 -5.55
C ARG A 175 10.47 8.49 -6.88
N ILE A 176 11.45 9.27 -7.35
CA ILE A 176 11.43 9.92 -8.66
C ILE A 176 12.02 9.02 -9.74
N LEU A 177 13.19 8.41 -9.48
CA LEU A 177 13.98 7.68 -10.48
C LEU A 177 13.38 6.31 -10.82
N SER A 178 12.93 5.53 -9.84
CA SER A 178 12.40 4.18 -10.07
C SER A 178 11.20 4.16 -11.01
N PRO A 179 10.20 5.05 -10.87
CA PRO A 179 9.09 5.13 -11.83
C PRO A 179 9.52 5.39 -13.28
N LEU A 180 10.66 6.04 -13.53
CA LEU A 180 11.12 6.27 -14.90
C LEU A 180 11.52 4.96 -15.58
N VAL A 181 12.16 4.06 -14.84
CA VAL A 181 12.58 2.74 -15.35
C VAL A 181 11.40 1.79 -15.44
N GLU A 182 10.58 1.72 -14.40
CA GLU A 182 9.39 0.86 -14.36
C GLU A 182 8.40 1.12 -15.50
N ARG A 183 8.39 2.36 -16.02
CA ARG A 183 7.49 2.80 -17.10
C ARG A 183 8.16 2.82 -18.47
N GLY A 184 9.41 2.38 -18.56
CA GLY A 184 10.17 2.35 -19.81
C GLY A 184 10.53 3.73 -20.37
N LEU A 185 10.56 4.78 -19.54
CA LEU A 185 10.99 6.12 -19.94
C LEU A 185 12.51 6.29 -19.87
N ALA A 186 13.16 5.49 -19.02
CA ALA A 186 14.60 5.46 -18.88
C ALA A 186 15.08 4.01 -18.70
N ASP A 187 16.34 3.76 -19.02
CA ASP A 187 17.07 2.58 -18.57
C ASP A 187 18.10 2.95 -17.48
N ILE A 188 18.68 1.93 -16.82
CA ILE A 188 19.68 2.13 -15.76
C ILE A 188 20.96 2.85 -16.23
N LEU A 189 21.30 2.78 -17.51
CA LEU A 189 22.45 3.50 -18.09
C LEU A 189 22.13 5.00 -18.17
N GLN A 190 20.91 5.35 -18.57
CA GLN A 190 20.45 6.72 -18.61
C GLN A 190 20.30 7.32 -17.22
N ILE A 191 19.89 6.54 -16.21
CA ILE A 191 19.88 6.98 -14.80
C ILE A 191 21.31 7.20 -14.28
N SER A 192 22.26 6.29 -14.55
CA SER A 192 23.67 6.49 -14.20
C SER A 192 24.21 7.77 -14.84
N THR A 193 23.88 8.00 -16.12
CA THR A 193 24.30 9.20 -16.84
C THR A 193 23.65 10.46 -16.26
N LEU A 194 22.38 10.38 -15.84
CA LEU A 194 21.70 11.49 -15.17
C LEU A 194 22.48 11.90 -13.93
N LEU A 195 22.68 10.99 -12.98
CA LEU A 195 23.33 11.29 -11.71
C LEU A 195 24.74 11.88 -11.88
N GLU A 196 25.46 11.53 -12.94
CA GLU A 196 26.78 12.10 -13.25
C GLU A 196 26.75 13.50 -13.85
N THR A 197 25.65 13.84 -14.53
CA THR A 197 25.49 15.12 -15.23
C THR A 197 24.64 16.12 -14.45
N LEU A 198 24.02 15.70 -13.34
CA LEU A 198 23.35 16.61 -12.43
C LEU A 198 24.37 17.59 -11.87
N ASP A 199 24.09 18.89 -12.02
CA ASP A 199 24.90 19.92 -11.41
C ASP A 199 24.57 20.03 -9.92
N LEU A 200 25.03 19.06 -9.13
CA LEU A 200 24.82 19.03 -7.69
C LEU A 200 25.79 19.97 -6.94
N GLN A 201 26.79 20.54 -7.62
CA GLN A 201 27.75 21.45 -7.01
C GLN A 201 27.13 22.77 -6.55
N VAL A 202 25.99 23.14 -7.16
CA VAL A 202 25.23 24.34 -6.77
C VAL A 202 24.23 24.08 -5.63
N ALA A 203 24.03 22.82 -5.21
CA ALA A 203 23.12 22.46 -4.13
C ALA A 203 23.76 22.73 -2.77
N GLN A 204 23.07 23.43 -1.87
CA GLN A 204 23.54 23.62 -0.49
C GLN A 204 23.13 22.46 0.41
N ASP A 205 21.94 21.90 0.18
CA ASP A 205 21.37 20.81 0.95
C ASP A 205 20.60 19.80 0.08
N GLY A 206 20.06 18.76 0.72
CA GLY A 206 19.27 17.73 0.06
C GLY A 206 18.01 18.25 -0.64
N ARG A 207 17.41 19.35 -0.19
CA ARG A 207 16.21 19.92 -0.83
C ARG A 207 16.56 20.63 -2.13
N ASP A 208 17.68 21.35 -2.15
CA ASP A 208 18.20 21.94 -3.38
C ASP A 208 18.51 20.83 -4.40
N ALA A 209 19.10 19.72 -3.95
CA ALA A 209 19.37 18.57 -4.81
C ALA A 209 18.09 17.93 -5.38
N GLU A 210 17.02 17.81 -4.59
CA GLU A 210 15.71 17.33 -5.04
C GLU A 210 15.10 18.24 -6.12
N ASP A 211 15.17 19.56 -5.95
CA ASP A 211 14.68 20.53 -6.93
C ASP A 211 15.48 20.48 -8.25
N ILE A 212 16.81 20.35 -8.15
CA ILE A 212 17.69 20.15 -9.32
C ILE A 212 17.31 18.88 -10.09
N LEU A 213 17.04 17.77 -9.38
CA LEU A 213 16.58 16.53 -10.00
C LEU A 213 15.25 16.73 -10.73
N LEU A 214 14.24 17.32 -10.06
CA LEU A 214 12.89 17.53 -10.62
C LEU A 214 12.89 18.40 -11.88
N ARG A 215 13.85 19.33 -12.00
CA ARG A 215 14.05 20.18 -13.18
C ARG A 215 14.82 19.48 -14.31
N SER A 216 15.64 18.48 -13.98
CA SER A 216 16.54 17.81 -14.93
C SER A 216 15.90 16.66 -15.72
N LEU A 217 14.61 16.39 -15.49
CA LEU A 217 13.88 15.28 -16.13
C LEU A 217 13.59 15.52 -17.63
N GLY A 218 13.83 16.73 -18.13
CA GLY A 218 13.74 17.09 -19.55
C GLY A 218 14.46 16.14 -20.51
N ARG A 219 15.57 15.54 -20.05
CA ARG A 219 16.34 14.56 -20.84
C ARG A 219 15.56 13.30 -21.22
N PHE A 220 14.48 12.98 -20.49
CA PHE A 220 13.60 11.85 -20.75
C PHE A 220 12.34 12.26 -21.53
N GLY A 221 12.31 13.49 -22.07
CA GLY A 221 11.15 14.04 -22.76
C GLY A 221 10.01 14.47 -21.81
N LEU A 222 10.30 14.58 -20.51
CA LEU A 222 9.35 15.01 -19.48
C LEU A 222 9.46 16.51 -19.20
N PRO A 223 8.41 17.15 -18.65
CA PRO A 223 8.48 18.54 -18.23
C PRO A 223 9.26 18.74 -16.92
N SER A 224 9.44 19.98 -16.49
CA SER A 224 9.85 20.30 -15.13
C SER A 224 8.75 19.93 -14.12
N PHE A 225 9.15 19.46 -12.94
CA PHE A 225 8.25 19.17 -11.82
C PHE A 225 8.68 19.89 -10.52
N ALA A 226 9.31 21.05 -10.64
CA ALA A 226 9.78 21.84 -9.49
C ALA A 226 8.69 22.12 -8.43
N GLY A 227 7.41 22.19 -8.82
CA GLY A 227 6.30 22.36 -7.91
C GLY A 227 5.88 21.09 -7.15
N TYR A 228 6.50 19.94 -7.41
CA TYR A 228 6.15 18.67 -6.77
C TYR A 228 6.52 18.67 -5.29
N ARG A 229 5.61 18.14 -4.46
CA ARG A 229 5.83 18.01 -3.02
C ARG A 229 5.71 16.56 -2.61
N PHE A 230 6.75 16.03 -1.95
CA PHE A 230 6.79 14.65 -1.46
C PHE A 230 5.75 14.35 -0.38
N SER A 231 5.17 15.37 0.26
CA SER A 231 4.03 15.24 1.18
C SER A 231 2.67 15.05 0.48
N SER A 232 2.63 15.06 -0.86
CA SER A 232 1.41 14.88 -1.63
C SER A 232 0.86 13.46 -1.46
N ARG A 233 -0.47 13.32 -1.43
CA ARG A 233 -1.13 12.00 -1.43
C ARG A 233 -0.89 11.21 -2.73
N ARG A 234 -0.40 11.85 -3.78
CA ARG A 234 -0.20 11.24 -5.10
C ARG A 234 1.27 10.88 -5.30
N SER A 235 1.50 9.66 -5.77
CA SER A 235 2.83 9.22 -6.17
C SER A 235 3.35 10.04 -7.36
N PHE A 236 4.67 10.22 -7.42
CA PHE A 236 5.33 10.91 -8.52
C PHE A 236 4.99 10.28 -9.89
N GLY A 237 4.90 8.95 -9.94
CA GLY A 237 4.45 8.24 -11.12
C GLY A 237 3.13 8.79 -11.69
N GLN A 238 2.12 9.08 -10.87
CA GLN A 238 0.86 9.62 -11.42
C GLN A 238 1.02 11.00 -12.09
N TYR A 239 2.03 11.78 -11.71
CA TYR A 239 2.36 13.03 -12.41
C TYR A 239 3.04 12.75 -13.76
N VAL A 240 3.93 11.76 -13.83
CA VAL A 240 4.59 11.33 -15.06
C VAL A 240 3.59 10.85 -16.11
N GLU A 241 2.62 10.02 -15.71
CA GLU A 241 1.55 9.52 -16.58
C GLU A 241 0.70 10.67 -17.15
N ASP A 242 0.25 11.58 -16.29
CA ASP A 242 -0.55 12.74 -16.69
C ASP A 242 0.25 13.66 -17.62
N ALA A 243 1.57 13.82 -17.38
CA ALA A 243 2.44 14.61 -18.24
C ALA A 243 2.58 13.98 -19.63
N ILE A 244 2.81 12.67 -19.71
CA ILE A 244 2.89 11.96 -21.00
C ILE A 244 1.59 12.13 -21.77
N SER A 245 0.45 11.84 -21.13
CA SER A 245 -0.88 11.96 -21.75
C SER A 245 -1.20 13.40 -22.19
N PHE A 246 -0.76 14.39 -21.41
CA PHE A 246 -0.90 15.79 -21.77
C PHE A 246 -0.06 16.13 -23.01
N PHE A 247 1.24 15.84 -23.00
CA PHE A 247 2.17 16.25 -24.07
C PHE A 247 2.09 15.40 -25.35
N SER A 248 1.63 14.14 -25.27
CA SER A 248 1.28 13.32 -26.44
C SER A 248 0.00 13.81 -27.13
N TYR A 249 -0.78 14.64 -26.42
CA TYR A 249 -2.12 15.11 -26.77
C TYR A 249 -3.24 14.09 -26.59
N ASP A 250 -2.95 12.93 -25.99
CA ASP A 250 -3.95 11.87 -25.75
C ASP A 250 -5.09 12.37 -24.83
N ALA A 251 -4.77 13.22 -23.85
CA ALA A 251 -5.74 13.83 -22.94
C ALA A 251 -6.79 14.71 -23.65
N PHE A 252 -6.53 15.13 -24.89
CA PHE A 252 -7.31 16.13 -25.63
C PHE A 252 -7.79 15.62 -27.01
N LEU A 253 -7.71 14.32 -27.27
CA LEU A 253 -8.26 13.73 -28.50
C LEU A 253 -9.79 13.93 -28.57
N GLU A 254 -10.49 13.76 -27.44
CA GLU A 254 -11.92 13.99 -27.34
C GLU A 254 -12.27 15.48 -27.22
N ASP A 255 -13.20 15.95 -28.07
CA ASP A 255 -13.65 17.35 -28.06
C ASP A 255 -14.25 17.78 -26.71
N ARG A 256 -14.96 16.85 -26.05
CA ARG A 256 -15.52 17.08 -24.71
C ARG A 256 -14.43 17.36 -23.67
N ALA A 257 -13.29 16.67 -23.76
CA ALA A 257 -12.17 16.86 -22.85
C ALA A 257 -11.50 18.22 -23.09
N ARG A 258 -11.28 18.60 -24.36
CA ARG A 258 -10.78 19.94 -24.73
C ARG A 258 -11.65 21.06 -24.20
N GLN A 259 -12.95 21.02 -24.52
CA GLN A 259 -13.88 22.04 -24.07
C GLN A 259 -13.94 22.16 -22.54
N LYS A 260 -13.80 21.04 -21.82
CA LYS A 260 -13.76 21.03 -20.36
C LYS A 260 -12.49 21.70 -19.83
N ALA A 261 -11.34 21.43 -20.43
CA ALA A 261 -10.07 22.05 -20.05
C ALA A 261 -10.11 23.56 -20.30
N LEU A 262 -10.55 24.01 -21.47
CA LEU A 262 -10.69 25.43 -21.82
C LEU A 262 -11.66 26.17 -20.89
N LYS A 263 -12.81 25.55 -20.57
CA LYS A 263 -13.74 26.09 -19.57
C LYS A 263 -13.12 26.19 -18.18
N THR A 264 -12.20 25.30 -17.84
CA THR A 264 -11.52 25.34 -16.53
C THR A 264 -10.49 26.46 -16.50
N ILE A 265 -9.74 26.66 -17.60
CA ILE A 265 -8.82 27.80 -17.75
C ILE A 265 -9.59 29.13 -17.74
N ALA A 266 -10.72 29.24 -18.43
CA ALA A 266 -11.55 30.44 -18.40
C ALA A 266 -11.99 30.80 -16.97
N LYS A 267 -12.46 29.80 -16.21
CA LYS A 267 -12.82 29.98 -14.79
C LYS A 267 -11.63 30.39 -13.91
N PHE A 268 -10.45 29.84 -14.19
CA PHE A 268 -9.23 30.20 -13.48
C PHE A 268 -8.92 31.70 -13.66
N ILE A 269 -8.97 32.19 -14.91
CA ILE A 269 -8.75 33.61 -15.24
C ILE A 269 -9.81 34.51 -14.60
N GLU A 270 -11.09 34.10 -14.62
CA GLU A 270 -12.18 34.88 -13.99
C GLU A 270 -12.00 35.10 -12.48
N HIS A 271 -11.28 34.21 -11.79
CA HIS A 271 -11.15 34.21 -10.33
C HIS A 271 -9.72 34.50 -9.83
N THR A 272 -8.79 34.79 -10.74
CA THR A 272 -7.37 34.99 -10.40
C THR A 272 -6.85 36.20 -11.17
N GLU A 273 -6.37 37.21 -10.45
CA GLU A 273 -5.66 38.35 -11.07
C GLU A 273 -4.28 37.88 -11.55
N LEU A 274 -4.07 37.85 -12.87
CA LEU A 274 -2.80 37.48 -13.48
C LEU A 274 -1.79 38.62 -13.31
N GLY A 275 -0.54 38.29 -12.97
CA GLY A 275 0.55 39.27 -12.77
C GLY A 275 1.66 38.77 -11.85
N GLU A 276 1.30 38.11 -10.74
CA GLU A 276 2.23 37.49 -9.77
C GLU A 276 1.70 36.15 -9.25
N VAL A 277 1.03 35.38 -10.10
CA VAL A 277 0.37 34.12 -9.69
C VAL A 277 1.35 32.96 -9.63
N PHE A 278 2.33 32.98 -10.54
CA PHE A 278 3.34 31.93 -10.71
C PHE A 278 4.74 32.49 -10.50
N ASP A 279 5.58 31.74 -9.80
CA ASP A 279 7.01 32.03 -9.75
C ASP A 279 7.58 31.97 -11.18
N GLU A 280 8.52 32.87 -11.50
CA GLU A 280 9.09 33.00 -12.85
C GLU A 280 9.62 31.65 -13.37
N ASN A 281 10.35 30.92 -12.52
CA ASN A 281 10.89 29.59 -12.78
C ASN A 281 9.84 28.53 -13.17
N TYR A 282 8.57 28.71 -12.81
CA TYR A 282 7.49 27.77 -13.17
C TYR A 282 6.88 28.05 -14.54
N ARG A 283 7.00 29.27 -15.03
CA ARG A 283 6.41 29.72 -16.30
C ARG A 283 7.45 30.02 -17.39
N GLU A 284 8.75 29.98 -17.11
CA GLU A 284 9.76 30.10 -18.16
C GLU A 284 9.54 29.04 -19.26
N PRO A 285 9.61 29.40 -20.55
CA PRO A 285 10.19 30.64 -21.11
C PRO A 285 9.16 31.75 -21.42
N PHE A 286 7.95 31.72 -20.86
CA PHE A 286 6.93 32.75 -21.07
C PHE A 286 7.25 34.01 -20.24
N ALA A 287 7.11 35.19 -20.83
CA ALA A 287 7.52 36.46 -20.21
C ALA A 287 6.54 36.95 -19.13
N SER A 288 5.26 36.56 -19.21
CA SER A 288 4.24 36.88 -18.21
C SER A 288 3.25 35.74 -17.96
N ASP A 289 2.47 35.86 -16.88
CA ASP A 289 1.40 34.91 -16.53
C ASP A 289 0.34 34.83 -17.64
N GLU A 290 0.02 35.96 -18.28
CA GLU A 290 -0.93 36.03 -19.38
C GLU A 290 -0.41 35.28 -20.61
N GLU A 291 0.86 35.48 -20.97
CA GLU A 291 1.47 34.77 -22.11
C GLU A 291 1.51 33.26 -21.86
N PHE A 292 1.80 32.85 -20.62
CA PHE A 292 1.80 31.44 -20.23
C PHE A 292 0.42 30.80 -20.33
N ILE A 293 -0.61 31.44 -19.77
CA ILE A 293 -1.99 30.93 -19.81
C ILE A 293 -2.54 30.91 -21.24
N GLU A 294 -2.24 31.93 -22.05
CA GLU A 294 -2.65 31.98 -23.45
C GLU A 294 -1.94 30.92 -24.29
N GLY A 295 -0.64 30.69 -24.04
CA GLY A 295 0.09 29.55 -24.59
C GLY A 295 -0.59 28.23 -24.25
N LEU A 296 -0.94 28.01 -22.98
CA LEU A 296 -1.62 26.78 -22.55
C LEU A 296 -2.96 26.57 -23.29
N LYS A 297 -3.76 27.62 -23.49
CA LYS A 297 -5.01 27.52 -24.28
C LYS A 297 -4.74 27.15 -25.72
N ARG A 298 -3.82 27.85 -26.40
CA ARG A 298 -3.45 27.59 -27.79
C ARG A 298 -2.96 26.16 -28.00
N TYR A 299 -2.20 25.62 -27.05
CA TYR A 299 -1.78 24.22 -27.10
C TYR A 299 -2.98 23.26 -27.09
N ILE A 300 -3.96 23.49 -26.21
CA ILE A 300 -5.15 22.64 -26.04
C ILE A 300 -6.16 22.79 -27.20
N GLU A 301 -6.19 23.95 -27.86
CA GLU A 301 -7.05 24.20 -29.02
C GLU A 301 -6.45 23.66 -30.31
N ASP A 302 -5.21 24.05 -30.62
CA ASP A 302 -4.63 23.91 -31.96
C ASP A 302 -3.56 22.83 -32.06
N ARG A 303 -3.20 22.16 -30.95
CA ARG A 303 -2.06 21.23 -30.86
C ARG A 303 -0.74 21.88 -31.35
N ASP A 304 -0.56 23.16 -31.05
CA ASP A 304 0.61 23.94 -31.48
C ASP A 304 1.91 23.33 -30.92
N THR A 305 2.77 22.82 -31.81
CA THR A 305 4.00 22.12 -31.46
C THR A 305 5.08 23.06 -30.92
N SER A 306 5.11 24.32 -31.36
CA SER A 306 6.06 25.32 -30.85
C SER A 306 5.75 25.65 -29.40
N ILE A 307 4.47 25.86 -29.09
CA ILE A 307 4.00 26.10 -27.74
C ILE A 307 4.18 24.87 -26.86
N ARG A 308 3.97 23.65 -27.40
CA ARG A 308 4.23 22.41 -26.68
C ARG A 308 5.67 22.34 -26.14
N GLU A 309 6.67 22.67 -26.95
CA GLU A 309 8.07 22.64 -26.51
C GLU A 309 8.39 23.75 -25.48
N LYS A 310 7.71 24.91 -25.56
CA LYS A 310 7.79 25.92 -24.48
C LYS A 310 7.18 25.40 -23.17
N LEU A 311 5.97 24.84 -23.22
CA LEU A 311 5.26 24.30 -22.05
C LEU A 311 6.01 23.13 -21.39
N ARG A 312 6.81 22.36 -22.14
CA ARG A 312 7.69 21.33 -21.57
C ARG A 312 8.77 21.89 -20.66
N ARG A 313 9.14 23.16 -20.78
CA ARG A 313 10.12 23.79 -19.88
C ARG A 313 9.47 24.36 -18.61
N CYS A 314 8.15 24.53 -18.63
CA CYS A 314 7.37 24.99 -17.49
C CYS A 314 7.14 23.87 -16.47
N ASP A 315 6.74 24.26 -15.25
CA ASP A 315 6.37 23.32 -14.18
C ASP A 315 5.00 22.68 -14.45
N PHE A 316 4.99 21.37 -14.67
CA PHE A 316 3.77 20.63 -14.97
C PHE A 316 2.86 20.47 -13.75
N VAL A 317 3.40 20.50 -12.53
CA VAL A 317 2.58 20.43 -11.31
C VAL A 317 1.63 21.63 -11.25
N THR A 318 2.14 22.81 -11.57
CA THR A 318 1.37 24.05 -11.69
C THR A 318 0.31 23.96 -12.78
N ILE A 319 0.68 23.52 -13.99
CA ILE A 319 -0.27 23.31 -15.10
C ILE A 319 -1.42 22.40 -14.67
N ARG A 320 -1.09 21.24 -14.10
CA ARG A 320 -2.06 20.20 -13.74
C ARG A 320 -2.94 20.62 -12.56
N ASP A 321 -2.32 20.97 -11.44
CA ASP A 321 -3.02 21.05 -10.15
C ASP A 321 -3.55 22.45 -9.86
N ARG A 322 -2.85 23.52 -10.26
CA ARG A 322 -3.32 24.90 -10.08
C ARG A 322 -4.28 25.33 -11.18
N ILE A 323 -3.97 25.02 -12.45
CA ILE A 323 -4.74 25.52 -13.60
C ILE A 323 -5.80 24.51 -14.05
N LEU A 324 -5.42 23.34 -14.56
CA LEU A 324 -6.35 22.39 -15.20
C LEU A 324 -7.31 21.68 -14.22
N LYS A 325 -7.00 21.72 -12.93
CA LYS A 325 -7.87 21.23 -11.85
C LYS A 325 -8.47 22.35 -11.01
N PHE A 326 -8.37 23.60 -11.47
CA PHE A 326 -8.91 24.74 -10.76
C PHE A 326 -10.38 24.54 -10.38
N ARG A 327 -10.71 24.92 -9.15
CA ARG A 327 -12.08 24.96 -8.64
C ARG A 327 -12.30 26.32 -8.02
N ALA A 328 -13.21 27.09 -8.61
CA ALA A 328 -13.64 28.36 -8.04
C ALA A 328 -14.03 28.18 -6.57
N PRO A 329 -13.63 29.11 -5.68
CA PRO A 329 -14.10 29.14 -4.30
C PRO A 329 -15.63 29.11 -4.32
N ARG A 330 -16.23 28.04 -3.80
CA ARG A 330 -17.69 27.98 -3.64
C ARG A 330 -18.02 28.58 -2.28
N GLU A 331 -19.08 29.37 -2.21
CA GLU A 331 -19.78 29.62 -0.95
C GLU A 331 -19.92 28.28 -0.22
N PRO A 332 -19.64 28.22 1.10
CA PRO A 332 -19.66 26.98 1.85
C PRO A 332 -21.09 26.42 1.86
N LYS A 333 -21.40 25.60 0.85
CA LYS A 333 -22.58 24.75 0.90
C LYS A 333 -22.43 23.88 2.16
N PRO A 334 -23.50 23.69 2.94
CA PRO A 334 -23.46 22.75 4.06
C PRO A 334 -22.88 21.45 3.52
N LYS A 335 -21.75 21.01 4.09
CA LYS A 335 -21.09 19.76 3.70
C LYS A 335 -22.18 18.71 3.69
N LYS A 336 -22.46 18.10 2.53
CA LYS A 336 -23.32 16.91 2.49
C LYS A 336 -22.73 15.93 3.49
N GLU A 337 -23.50 15.59 4.52
CA GLU A 337 -23.11 14.55 5.47
C GLU A 337 -22.91 13.28 4.65
N THR A 338 -21.65 12.87 4.52
CA THR A 338 -21.29 11.65 3.80
C THR A 338 -21.22 10.54 4.83
N VAL A 339 -22.06 9.53 4.66
CA VAL A 339 -22.04 8.35 5.54
C VAL A 339 -20.77 7.56 5.24
N LYS A 340 -19.86 7.45 6.21
CA LYS A 340 -18.62 6.68 6.05
C LYS A 340 -18.88 5.20 6.37
N LYS A 341 -18.61 4.31 5.41
CA LYS A 341 -18.74 2.86 5.63
C LYS A 341 -17.56 2.34 6.45
N LEU A 342 -17.84 1.50 7.44
CA LEU A 342 -16.87 0.87 8.34
C LEU A 342 -17.06 -0.65 8.31
N THR A 343 -15.97 -1.39 8.46
CA THR A 343 -15.92 -2.86 8.55
C THR A 343 -15.13 -3.22 9.81
N GLY A 344 -15.46 -4.32 10.47
CA GLY A 344 -14.86 -4.73 11.75
C GLY A 344 -15.93 -5.11 12.76
N GLY A 345 -15.52 -5.39 13.99
CA GLY A 345 -16.45 -5.72 15.08
C GLY A 345 -17.25 -4.51 15.56
N PRO A 346 -18.36 -4.70 16.28
CA PRO A 346 -19.23 -3.60 16.70
C PRO A 346 -18.50 -2.60 17.61
N ILE A 347 -17.66 -3.06 18.54
CA ILE A 347 -16.85 -2.18 19.39
C ILE A 347 -15.83 -1.40 18.56
N GLU A 348 -15.09 -2.09 17.69
CA GLU A 348 -14.07 -1.49 16.82
C GLU A 348 -14.66 -0.40 15.91
N VAL A 349 -15.82 -0.69 15.31
CA VAL A 349 -16.51 0.21 14.39
C VAL A 349 -17.02 1.45 15.12
N VAL A 350 -17.55 1.30 16.34
CA VAL A 350 -18.02 2.42 17.15
C VAL A 350 -16.85 3.28 17.63
N LEU A 351 -15.77 2.66 18.14
CA LEU A 351 -14.57 3.38 18.56
C LEU A 351 -13.90 4.09 17.38
N THR A 352 -13.88 3.48 16.20
CA THR A 352 -13.41 4.11 14.96
C THR A 352 -14.27 5.30 14.58
N GLY A 353 -15.60 5.17 14.69
CA GLY A 353 -16.54 6.27 14.51
C GLY A 353 -16.25 7.42 15.48
N LEU A 354 -16.09 7.11 16.75
CA LEU A 354 -15.80 8.07 17.81
C LEU A 354 -14.47 8.80 17.57
N LEU A 355 -13.39 8.07 17.30
CA LEU A 355 -12.07 8.63 17.04
C LEU A 355 -12.07 9.59 15.85
N ASN A 356 -12.75 9.21 14.76
CA ASN A 356 -12.89 10.08 13.58
C ASN A 356 -13.62 11.38 13.93
N THR A 357 -14.70 11.30 14.72
CA THR A 357 -15.47 12.49 15.12
C THR A 357 -14.67 13.36 16.10
N LEU A 358 -13.93 12.77 17.05
CA LEU A 358 -13.02 13.48 17.96
C LEU A 358 -11.91 14.21 17.21
N ALA A 359 -11.34 13.59 16.17
CA ALA A 359 -10.31 14.22 15.34
C ALA A 359 -10.82 15.48 14.62
N GLU A 360 -12.10 15.49 14.23
CA GLU A 360 -12.73 16.67 13.64
C GLU A 360 -13.12 17.71 14.69
N PHE A 361 -13.65 17.27 15.83
CA PHE A 361 -13.93 18.16 16.97
C PHE A 361 -12.67 18.91 17.40
N LYS A 362 -11.53 18.21 17.46
CA LYS A 362 -10.22 18.85 17.71
C LYS A 362 -9.87 19.93 16.68
N LYS A 363 -10.12 19.68 15.39
CA LYS A 363 -9.84 20.67 14.33
C LYS A 363 -10.74 21.90 14.46
N GLU A 364 -12.01 21.69 14.78
CA GLU A 364 -12.96 22.78 15.00
C GLU A 364 -12.60 23.59 16.25
N ALA A 365 -12.23 22.94 17.34
CA ALA A 365 -11.77 23.60 18.57
C ALA A 365 -10.54 24.50 18.29
N ILE A 366 -9.55 23.97 17.56
CA ILE A 366 -8.37 24.75 17.14
C ILE A 366 -8.77 25.95 16.28
N ALA A 367 -9.71 25.77 15.33
CA ALA A 367 -10.20 26.87 14.50
C ALA A 367 -10.91 27.97 15.30
N ARG A 368 -11.51 27.60 16.45
CA ARG A 368 -12.16 28.53 17.39
C ARG A 368 -11.20 29.06 18.47
N GLY A 369 -9.94 28.66 18.45
CA GLY A 369 -8.93 29.13 19.42
C GLY A 369 -9.07 28.54 20.83
N VAL A 370 -9.76 27.40 20.99
CA VAL A 370 -9.98 26.71 22.27
C VAL A 370 -9.38 25.32 22.27
N PHE A 371 -9.05 24.78 23.44
CA PHE A 371 -8.59 23.41 23.56
C PHE A 371 -9.76 22.44 23.61
N ALA A 372 -9.72 21.39 22.78
CA ALA A 372 -10.81 20.42 22.65
C ALA A 372 -11.17 19.73 23.97
N HIS A 373 -10.20 19.48 24.84
CA HIS A 373 -10.39 18.81 26.12
C HIS A 373 -10.99 19.72 27.21
N GLU A 374 -11.03 21.04 26.99
CA GLU A 374 -11.63 22.02 27.92
C GLU A 374 -13.09 22.32 27.58
N VAL A 375 -13.53 22.00 26.38
CA VAL A 375 -14.87 22.36 25.89
C VAL A 375 -15.74 21.16 25.60
N LEU A 376 -15.22 19.93 25.54
CA LEU A 376 -16.04 18.76 25.31
C LEU A 376 -16.96 18.51 26.53
N ARG A 377 -18.27 18.40 26.30
CA ARG A 377 -19.26 18.20 27.37
C ARG A 377 -19.98 16.86 27.28
N GLU A 378 -20.36 16.44 26.07
CA GLU A 378 -21.18 15.25 25.89
C GLU A 378 -20.87 14.54 24.57
N ILE A 379 -20.89 13.21 24.63
CA ILE A 379 -20.73 12.30 23.50
C ILE A 379 -22.00 11.46 23.40
N ARG A 380 -22.68 11.51 22.26
CA ARG A 380 -23.84 10.67 21.96
C ARG A 380 -23.56 9.75 20.79
N ILE A 381 -23.87 8.48 20.95
CA ILE A 381 -23.74 7.45 19.92
C ILE A 381 -25.13 6.84 19.70
N ASP A 382 -25.70 7.03 18.52
CA ASP A 382 -27.09 6.66 18.25
C ASP A 382 -27.22 5.91 16.92
N SER A 383 -27.87 4.76 16.95
CA SER A 383 -28.34 4.09 15.72
C SER A 383 -29.43 4.93 15.03
N ARG A 384 -29.36 5.04 13.70
CA ARG A 384 -30.27 5.84 12.86
C ARG A 384 -31.06 5.01 11.85
N LEU A 385 -30.43 4.03 11.21
CA LEU A 385 -31.08 3.18 10.21
C LEU A 385 -30.46 1.79 10.24
N PHE A 386 -31.28 0.76 10.33
CA PHE A 386 -30.86 -0.62 10.10
C PHE A 386 -31.41 -1.13 8.78
N LYS A 387 -30.53 -1.34 7.79
CA LYS A 387 -30.87 -2.05 6.56
C LYS A 387 -30.58 -3.52 6.73
N HIS A 388 -31.60 -4.36 6.61
CA HIS A 388 -31.53 -5.78 6.95
C HIS A 388 -31.99 -6.70 5.81
N ASP A 389 -31.49 -7.92 5.81
CA ASP A 389 -31.84 -9.02 4.91
C ASP A 389 -32.79 -10.06 5.57
N CYS A 390 -33.30 -9.79 6.77
CA CYS A 390 -34.22 -10.71 7.46
C CYS A 390 -35.53 -10.98 6.70
N ASP A 391 -35.89 -12.27 6.62
CA ASP A 391 -37.12 -12.76 5.99
C ASP A 391 -38.34 -12.75 6.93
N GLY A 392 -39.53 -12.64 6.34
CA GLY A 392 -40.82 -12.68 7.04
C GLY A 392 -42.00 -12.49 6.10
N GLU A 393 -43.14 -13.05 6.45
CA GLU A 393 -44.37 -13.07 5.63
C GLU A 393 -44.98 -11.67 5.54
N SER A 394 -44.86 -10.88 6.61
CA SER A 394 -45.35 -9.49 6.68
C SER A 394 -44.22 -8.48 6.94
N SER A 395 -44.52 -7.20 6.71
CA SER A 395 -43.57 -6.11 7.01
C SER A 395 -43.28 -6.01 8.52
N ASP A 396 -44.30 -6.24 9.35
CA ASP A 396 -44.19 -6.16 10.80
C ASP A 396 -43.37 -7.33 11.35
N GLU A 397 -43.56 -8.52 10.78
CA GLU A 397 -42.76 -9.69 11.15
C GLU A 397 -41.29 -9.51 10.79
N ARG A 398 -40.99 -9.00 9.59
CA ARG A 398 -39.63 -8.66 9.16
C ARG A 398 -38.98 -7.65 10.09
N THR A 399 -39.71 -6.60 10.44
CA THR A 399 -39.25 -5.57 11.37
C THR A 399 -38.93 -6.15 12.74
N ARG A 400 -39.84 -6.95 13.31
CA ARG A 400 -39.65 -7.59 14.61
C ARG A 400 -38.43 -8.53 14.60
N LYS A 401 -38.26 -9.33 13.55
CA LYS A 401 -37.09 -10.19 13.38
C LYS A 401 -35.80 -9.39 13.25
N ALA A 402 -35.82 -8.27 12.51
CA ALA A 402 -34.67 -7.39 12.35
C ALA A 402 -34.26 -6.73 13.68
N LEU A 403 -35.21 -6.25 14.49
CA LEU A 403 -34.93 -5.69 15.82
C LEU A 403 -34.38 -6.75 16.79
N ALA A 404 -34.96 -7.95 16.77
CA ALA A 404 -34.46 -9.06 17.57
C ALA A 404 -33.03 -9.45 17.14
N TYR A 405 -32.76 -9.52 15.84
CA TYR A 405 -31.44 -9.81 15.29
C TYR A 405 -30.41 -8.74 15.67
N LEU A 406 -30.75 -7.46 15.49
CA LEU A 406 -29.90 -6.34 15.89
C LEU A 406 -29.58 -6.38 17.40
N SER A 407 -30.57 -6.74 18.23
CA SER A 407 -30.38 -6.88 19.67
C SER A 407 -29.39 -7.99 20.03
N ARG A 408 -29.34 -9.09 19.27
CA ARG A 408 -28.34 -10.15 19.47
C ARG A 408 -26.95 -9.76 19.02
N LEU A 409 -26.83 -9.05 17.90
CA LEU A 409 -25.53 -8.58 17.39
C LEU A 409 -24.86 -7.56 18.31
N LEU A 410 -25.65 -6.68 18.93
CA LEU A 410 -25.15 -5.52 19.67
C LEU A 410 -25.45 -5.54 21.16
N GLY A 411 -26.21 -6.51 21.66
CA GLY A 411 -26.61 -6.52 23.06
C GLY A 411 -25.39 -6.57 23.99
N GLY A 412 -25.38 -5.64 24.94
CA GLY A 412 -24.25 -5.39 25.85
C GLY A 412 -23.20 -4.39 25.35
N VAL A 413 -23.17 -4.04 24.06
CA VAL A 413 -22.21 -3.09 23.48
C VAL A 413 -22.34 -1.70 24.10
N ASP A 414 -23.56 -1.17 24.21
CA ASP A 414 -23.82 0.15 24.79
C ASP A 414 -23.25 0.26 26.22
N ARG A 415 -23.56 -0.73 27.07
CA ARG A 415 -23.04 -0.81 28.43
C ARG A 415 -21.51 -0.90 28.47
N LEU A 416 -20.91 -1.63 27.54
CA LEU A 416 -19.46 -1.79 27.47
C LEU A 416 -18.79 -0.46 27.12
N ILE A 417 -19.32 0.25 26.13
CA ILE A 417 -18.85 1.57 25.72
C ILE A 417 -18.95 2.58 26.88
N GLU A 418 -20.11 2.69 27.51
CA GLU A 418 -20.34 3.64 28.60
C GLU A 418 -19.49 3.32 29.84
N LYS A 419 -19.22 2.05 30.12
CA LYS A 419 -18.46 1.63 31.30
C LYS A 419 -16.95 1.75 31.13
N TRP A 420 -16.42 1.42 29.95
CA TRP A 420 -14.98 1.21 29.77
C TRP A 420 -14.24 2.31 29.03
N ILE A 421 -14.95 3.27 28.41
CA ILE A 421 -14.28 4.46 27.88
C ILE A 421 -13.87 5.37 29.05
N ASP A 422 -12.57 5.56 29.19
CA ASP A 422 -11.97 6.44 30.20
C ASP A 422 -12.13 7.91 29.79
N LEU A 423 -13.23 8.53 30.23
CA LEU A 423 -13.55 9.93 29.95
C LEU A 423 -12.58 10.89 30.65
N ALA A 424 -11.94 10.49 31.76
CA ALA A 424 -11.01 11.35 32.49
C ALA A 424 -9.76 11.67 31.65
N LYS A 425 -9.38 10.79 30.73
CA LYS A 425 -8.26 11.02 29.79
C LYS A 425 -8.65 11.85 28.56
N LEU A 426 -9.94 12.10 28.33
CA LEU A 426 -10.43 12.88 27.20
C LEU A 426 -10.63 14.36 27.54
N CYS A 427 -10.56 14.73 28.83
CA CYS A 427 -10.96 16.04 29.34
C CYS A 427 -9.86 16.68 30.21
N GLY A 428 -9.92 18.00 30.38
CA GLY A 428 -9.09 18.72 31.35
C GLY A 428 -9.48 18.44 32.80
N GLU A 429 -8.57 18.73 33.73
CA GLU A 429 -8.83 18.55 35.17
C GLU A 429 -10.09 19.33 35.60
N GLY A 430 -11.02 18.63 36.28
CA GLY A 430 -12.27 19.22 36.80
C GLY A 430 -13.46 19.21 35.84
N GLN A 431 -13.31 18.71 34.62
CA GLN A 431 -14.41 18.56 33.66
C GLN A 431 -15.05 17.17 33.72
N ASN A 432 -16.39 17.12 33.64
CA ASN A 432 -17.15 15.88 33.57
C ASN A 432 -17.83 15.77 32.19
N VAL A 433 -17.30 14.89 31.34
CA VAL A 433 -17.97 14.53 30.09
C VAL A 433 -18.96 13.41 30.33
N LEU A 434 -20.12 13.52 29.69
CA LEU A 434 -21.12 12.44 29.64
C LEU A 434 -20.96 11.66 28.33
N LEU A 435 -21.05 10.34 28.43
CA LEU A 435 -21.09 9.44 27.28
C LEU A 435 -22.39 8.64 27.33
N HIS A 436 -23.18 8.75 26.26
CA HIS A 436 -24.40 7.99 26.09
C HIS A 436 -24.33 7.18 24.80
N SER A 437 -24.49 5.87 24.92
CA SER A 437 -24.53 4.94 23.80
C SER A 437 -25.90 4.29 23.72
N ARG A 438 -26.53 4.44 22.56
CA ARG A 438 -27.85 3.92 22.24
C ARG A 438 -27.77 3.33 20.83
N LEU A 439 -27.04 2.23 20.69
CA LEU A 439 -26.91 1.47 19.45
C LEU A 439 -27.95 0.36 19.36
N VAL A 440 -28.28 -0.27 20.50
CA VAL A 440 -29.38 -1.24 20.58
C VAL A 440 -30.71 -0.48 20.67
N ARG A 441 -31.64 -0.83 19.78
CA ARG A 441 -33.00 -0.29 19.73
C ARG A 441 -33.99 -1.42 19.92
N LYS A 442 -34.90 -1.26 20.88
CA LYS A 442 -35.98 -2.22 21.13
C LYS A 442 -37.20 -1.98 20.25
N ASP A 443 -37.42 -0.72 19.85
CA ASP A 443 -38.56 -0.27 19.06
C ASP A 443 -38.14 0.75 17.99
N ILE A 444 -39.00 0.94 16.98
CA ILE A 444 -38.88 2.01 15.98
C ILE A 444 -39.38 3.32 16.62
N GLY A 445 -38.64 4.40 16.41
CA GLY A 445 -39.02 5.75 16.81
C GLY A 445 -38.79 6.74 15.66
N ASP A 446 -39.05 8.02 15.91
CA ASP A 446 -38.91 9.07 14.90
C ASP A 446 -37.47 9.18 14.33
N ASP A 447 -36.49 8.82 15.16
CA ASP A 447 -35.06 8.97 14.96
C ASP A 447 -34.32 7.64 14.70
N PHE A 448 -35.05 6.51 14.58
CA PHE A 448 -34.50 5.21 14.18
C PHE A 448 -35.42 4.45 13.22
N ARG A 449 -34.89 4.05 12.07
CA ARG A 449 -35.64 3.34 11.03
C ARG A 449 -35.10 1.94 10.79
N VAL A 450 -35.98 1.05 10.32
CA VAL A 450 -35.64 -0.31 9.89
C VAL A 450 -36.17 -0.51 8.48
N GLU A 451 -35.30 -0.87 7.55
CA GLU A 451 -35.64 -1.03 6.13
C GLU A 451 -35.14 -2.37 5.58
N PRO A 452 -35.95 -3.14 4.84
CA PRO A 452 -35.48 -4.36 4.21
C PRO A 452 -34.59 -4.05 3.00
N THR A 453 -33.62 -4.91 2.75
CA THR A 453 -32.80 -4.94 1.54
C THR A 453 -32.74 -6.35 0.96
N ARG A 454 -33.00 -6.49 -0.35
CA ARG A 454 -32.94 -7.78 -1.05
C ARG A 454 -31.63 -8.00 -1.80
N ASN A 455 -31.12 -6.94 -2.43
CA ASN A 455 -29.96 -7.02 -3.34
C ASN A 455 -28.77 -6.17 -2.86
N ALA A 456 -28.96 -5.32 -1.85
CA ALA A 456 -27.88 -4.51 -1.31
C ALA A 456 -27.39 -5.08 0.02
N GLU A 457 -26.09 -4.93 0.27
CA GLU A 457 -25.45 -5.34 1.51
C GLU A 457 -26.14 -4.72 2.74
N PRO A 458 -26.51 -5.53 3.76
CA PRO A 458 -27.05 -5.04 5.02
C PRO A 458 -26.05 -4.14 5.76
N PHE A 459 -26.57 -3.18 6.52
CA PHE A 459 -25.74 -2.31 7.34
C PHE A 459 -26.53 -1.66 8.47
N LEU A 460 -25.83 -1.32 9.55
CA LEU A 460 -26.34 -0.43 10.59
C LEU A 460 -25.70 0.95 10.45
N GLN A 461 -26.52 1.96 10.19
CA GLN A 461 -26.12 3.35 10.23
C GLN A 461 -26.27 3.90 11.65
N PHE A 462 -25.24 4.57 12.14
CA PHE A 462 -25.23 5.25 13.42
C PHE A 462 -24.56 6.62 13.30
N SER A 463 -24.88 7.52 14.22
CA SER A 463 -24.25 8.83 14.36
C SER A 463 -23.41 8.89 15.61
N VAL A 464 -22.28 9.58 15.53
CA VAL A 464 -21.55 10.09 16.70
C VAL A 464 -21.71 11.59 16.71
N GLU A 465 -22.19 12.10 17.83
CA GLU A 465 -22.46 13.51 18.07
C GLU A 465 -21.63 13.99 19.26
N LEU A 466 -20.83 15.04 19.06
CA LEU A 466 -20.00 15.66 20.08
C LEU A 466 -20.50 17.07 20.36
N ILE A 467 -20.84 17.33 21.62
CA ILE A 467 -21.40 18.60 22.10
C ILE A 467 -20.30 19.34 22.86
N GLY A 468 -19.98 20.54 22.38
CA GLY A 468 -19.06 21.45 23.05
C GLY A 468 -19.80 22.44 23.96
N GLU A 469 -19.18 22.85 25.05
CA GLU A 469 -19.59 23.99 25.87
C GLU A 469 -19.56 25.27 25.03
N ASP A 470 -20.63 26.06 25.10
CA ASP A 470 -20.84 27.29 24.32
C ASP A 470 -20.80 27.12 22.79
N TRP A 471 -20.99 25.89 22.26
CA TRP A 471 -21.07 25.67 20.82
C TRP A 471 -22.53 25.70 20.36
N GLU A 472 -22.86 26.56 19.38
CA GLU A 472 -24.22 26.67 18.81
C GLU A 472 -24.72 25.37 18.16
N ARG A 473 -23.80 24.56 17.62
CA ARG A 473 -24.12 23.32 16.92
C ARG A 473 -23.15 22.20 17.30
N PRO A 474 -23.66 20.98 17.50
CA PRO A 474 -22.82 19.83 17.74
C PRO A 474 -22.08 19.39 16.47
N ILE A 475 -20.96 18.69 16.66
CA ILE A 475 -20.26 18.03 15.56
C ILE A 475 -20.85 16.64 15.39
N VAL A 476 -21.55 16.45 14.27
CA VAL A 476 -22.22 15.19 13.94
C VAL A 476 -21.51 14.51 12.77
N ARG A 477 -21.24 13.21 12.93
CA ARG A 477 -20.80 12.33 11.84
C ARG A 477 -21.61 11.06 11.80
N GLN A 478 -21.88 10.63 10.57
CA GLN A 478 -22.65 9.43 10.29
C GLN A 478 -21.76 8.34 9.72
N PHE A 479 -21.94 7.13 10.23
CA PHE A 479 -21.19 5.94 9.85
C PHE A 479 -22.16 4.82 9.50
N ALA A 480 -21.73 3.88 8.68
CA ALA A 480 -22.47 2.66 8.37
C ALA A 480 -21.59 1.44 8.62
N TRP A 481 -21.93 0.65 9.63
CA TRP A 481 -21.34 -0.66 9.90
C TRP A 481 -21.84 -1.65 8.86
N ARG A 482 -20.94 -2.12 8.00
CA ARG A 482 -21.24 -3.10 6.96
C ARG A 482 -21.45 -4.48 7.59
N LEU A 483 -22.50 -5.15 7.18
CA LEU A 483 -22.89 -6.48 7.68
C LEU A 483 -23.07 -7.47 6.51
N PRO A 484 -22.02 -7.73 5.70
CA PRO A 484 -22.09 -8.77 4.67
C PRO A 484 -22.38 -10.14 5.30
N GLU A 485 -22.91 -11.09 4.53
CA GLU A 485 -23.33 -12.41 5.06
C GLU A 485 -22.23 -13.13 5.86
N ILE A 486 -20.98 -13.01 5.42
CA ILE A 486 -19.80 -13.62 6.02
C ILE A 486 -19.10 -12.74 7.08
N GLU A 487 -19.78 -11.72 7.58
CA GLU A 487 -19.25 -10.86 8.63
C GLU A 487 -19.08 -11.67 9.94
N PRO A 488 -17.94 -11.59 10.63
CA PRO A 488 -17.63 -12.44 11.77
C PRO A 488 -18.67 -12.46 12.90
N TYR A 489 -19.29 -11.33 13.22
CA TYR A 489 -20.29 -11.24 14.28
C TYR A 489 -21.65 -11.76 13.85
N ARG A 490 -21.99 -11.70 12.55
CA ARG A 490 -23.13 -12.47 12.01
C ARG A 490 -22.91 -13.96 12.17
N ILE A 491 -21.73 -14.46 11.80
CA ILE A 491 -21.39 -15.89 11.95
C ILE A 491 -21.38 -16.29 13.43
N ALA A 492 -20.90 -15.41 14.33
CA ALA A 492 -20.95 -15.66 15.76
C ALA A 492 -22.39 -15.78 16.30
N ASP A 493 -23.33 -14.94 15.85
CA ASP A 493 -24.76 -15.11 16.21
C ASP A 493 -25.28 -16.47 15.75
N GLU A 494 -25.01 -16.85 14.49
CA GLU A 494 -25.42 -18.15 13.95
C GLU A 494 -24.83 -19.33 14.74
N LEU A 495 -23.54 -19.26 15.11
CA LEU A 495 -22.89 -20.25 15.97
C LEU A 495 -23.55 -20.35 17.35
N LEU A 496 -23.91 -19.21 17.96
CA LEU A 496 -24.59 -19.18 19.25
C LEU A 496 -26.01 -19.76 19.17
N GLN A 497 -26.75 -19.47 18.09
CA GLN A 497 -28.05 -20.10 17.84
C GLN A 497 -27.91 -21.61 17.69
N TRP A 498 -26.99 -22.05 16.83
CA TRP A 498 -26.71 -23.45 16.58
C TRP A 498 -26.28 -24.20 17.84
N ALA A 499 -25.38 -23.63 18.63
CA ALA A 499 -24.91 -24.20 19.89
C ALA A 499 -26.05 -24.32 20.91
N ALA A 500 -26.86 -23.27 21.08
CA ALA A 500 -27.97 -23.25 22.01
C ALA A 500 -29.08 -24.24 21.64
N ASP A 501 -29.37 -24.39 20.34
CA ASP A 501 -30.35 -25.36 19.85
C ASP A 501 -29.83 -26.79 19.96
N GLY A 502 -28.55 -27.02 19.67
CA GLY A 502 -27.91 -28.32 19.87
C GLY A 502 -27.95 -28.78 21.33
N ILE A 503 -27.60 -27.91 22.27
CA ILE A 503 -27.70 -28.20 23.71
C ILE A 503 -29.12 -28.59 24.10
N LYS A 504 -30.13 -27.79 23.70
CA LYS A 504 -31.54 -28.08 24.00
C LYS A 504 -32.03 -29.41 23.43
N LYS A 505 -31.64 -29.74 22.19
CA LYS A 505 -31.99 -31.01 21.55
C LYS A 505 -31.44 -32.20 22.33
N VAL A 506 -30.20 -32.11 22.80
CA VAL A 506 -29.56 -33.20 23.55
C VAL A 506 -30.14 -33.33 24.96
N GLN A 507 -30.35 -32.21 25.67
CA GLN A 507 -31.03 -32.20 26.98
C GLN A 507 -32.43 -32.82 26.92
N GLY A 508 -33.17 -32.63 25.82
CA GLY A 508 -34.49 -33.24 25.63
C GLY A 508 -34.46 -34.76 25.42
N LYS A 509 -33.30 -35.33 25.08
CA LYS A 509 -33.08 -36.78 24.86
C LYS A 509 -32.38 -37.47 26.04
N SER A 510 -31.59 -36.73 26.83
CA SER A 510 -30.83 -37.28 27.96
C SER A 510 -31.68 -37.54 29.20
N LYS A 511 -31.22 -38.46 30.05
CA LYS A 511 -31.79 -38.71 31.39
C LYS A 511 -31.34 -37.67 32.41
N ASP A 512 -30.22 -36.97 32.15
CA ASP A 512 -29.72 -35.89 32.98
C ASP A 512 -30.03 -34.54 32.32
N ALA A 513 -30.42 -33.55 33.12
CA ALA A 513 -30.71 -32.21 32.61
C ALA A 513 -29.45 -31.41 32.20
N TYR A 514 -28.25 -31.95 32.45
CA TYR A 514 -26.98 -31.27 32.21
C TYR A 514 -26.36 -31.72 30.89
N CYS A 515 -25.86 -30.75 30.12
CA CYS A 515 -25.16 -31.00 28.86
C CYS A 515 -23.78 -30.35 28.92
N LEU A 516 -22.73 -31.17 28.84
CA LEU A 516 -21.37 -30.69 28.57
C LEU A 516 -21.09 -30.96 27.08
N PRO A 517 -21.25 -29.94 26.20
CA PRO A 517 -21.31 -30.17 24.78
C PRO A 517 -19.93 -30.38 24.16
N VAL A 518 -19.85 -31.36 23.27
CA VAL A 518 -18.81 -31.49 22.24
C VAL A 518 -19.45 -31.17 20.91
N TYR A 519 -18.87 -30.18 20.22
CA TYR A 519 -19.34 -29.70 18.94
C TYR A 519 -18.62 -30.42 17.81
N HIS A 520 -19.38 -31.08 16.95
CA HIS A 520 -18.90 -31.67 15.70
C HIS A 520 -19.16 -30.70 14.57
N VAL A 521 -18.09 -30.21 13.94
CA VAL A 521 -18.18 -29.32 12.79
C VAL A 521 -17.99 -30.16 11.53
N PRO A 522 -18.99 -30.27 10.63
CA PRO A 522 -18.78 -30.91 9.33
C PRO A 522 -17.76 -30.12 8.51
N TYR A 523 -17.19 -30.71 7.47
CA TYR A 523 -16.18 -30.05 6.60
C TYR A 523 -14.94 -29.51 7.35
N TYR A 524 -14.51 -30.19 8.41
CA TYR A 524 -13.33 -29.79 9.19
C TYR A 524 -12.06 -29.76 8.32
N GLU A 525 -11.90 -30.70 7.39
CA GLU A 525 -10.75 -30.71 6.49
C GLU A 525 -10.73 -29.47 5.57
N GLU A 526 -11.88 -29.09 5.02
CA GLU A 526 -12.04 -27.90 4.19
C GLU A 526 -11.81 -26.61 4.98
N LEU A 527 -12.21 -26.57 6.26
CA LEU A 527 -11.92 -25.44 7.15
C LEU A 527 -10.41 -25.31 7.40
N MET A 528 -9.71 -26.44 7.59
CA MET A 528 -8.25 -26.47 7.78
C MET A 528 -7.46 -26.16 6.50
N LEU A 529 -8.06 -26.35 5.32
CA LEU A 529 -7.47 -26.11 4.01
C LEU A 529 -7.83 -24.73 3.42
N ALA A 530 -8.65 -23.93 4.10
CA ALA A 530 -9.02 -22.60 3.66
C ALA A 530 -7.78 -21.69 3.49
N LYS A 531 -7.74 -20.96 2.37
CA LYS A 531 -6.58 -20.14 1.98
C LYS A 531 -6.50 -18.82 2.73
N ASP A 532 -7.64 -18.34 3.20
CA ASP A 532 -7.78 -17.10 3.94
C ASP A 532 -9.00 -17.11 4.87
N ASP A 533 -9.12 -16.03 5.65
CA ASP A 533 -10.22 -15.80 6.57
C ASP A 533 -11.60 -15.76 5.89
N GLU A 534 -11.67 -15.30 4.63
CA GLU A 534 -12.93 -15.16 3.91
C GLU A 534 -13.48 -16.53 3.51
N GLU A 535 -12.62 -17.38 2.97
CA GLU A 535 -12.91 -18.78 2.65
C GLU A 535 -13.27 -19.55 3.93
N SER A 536 -12.50 -19.37 5.01
CA SER A 536 -12.76 -20.00 6.31
C SER A 536 -14.17 -19.67 6.83
N ARG A 537 -14.58 -18.40 6.73
CA ARG A 537 -15.90 -17.93 7.16
C ARG A 537 -17.03 -18.48 6.29
N ARG A 538 -16.81 -18.62 4.98
CA ARG A 538 -17.78 -19.25 4.06
C ARG A 538 -17.98 -20.73 4.36
N VAL A 539 -16.89 -21.47 4.55
CA VAL A 539 -16.93 -22.89 4.92
C VAL A 539 -17.65 -23.04 6.26
N LEU A 540 -17.28 -22.25 7.27
CA LEU A 540 -17.91 -22.30 8.59
C LEU A 540 -19.41 -22.00 8.53
N LEU A 541 -19.84 -21.00 7.76
CA LEU A 541 -21.26 -20.70 7.58
C LEU A 541 -22.02 -21.85 6.90
N GLN A 542 -21.39 -22.52 5.93
CA GLN A 542 -21.96 -23.72 5.29
C GLN A 542 -22.11 -24.86 6.31
N CYS A 543 -21.13 -25.02 7.21
CA CYS A 543 -21.18 -26.04 8.27
C CYS A 543 -22.37 -25.83 9.21
N ILE A 544 -22.61 -24.58 9.62
CA ILE A 544 -23.70 -24.24 10.55
C ILE A 544 -25.08 -24.46 9.91
N LYS A 545 -25.19 -24.20 8.60
CA LYS A 545 -26.45 -24.37 7.85
C LYS A 545 -26.79 -25.83 7.54
N GLU A 546 -25.87 -26.77 7.75
CA GLU A 546 -26.14 -28.19 7.52
C GLU A 546 -26.93 -28.80 8.69
N GLU A 547 -28.10 -29.38 8.40
CA GLU A 547 -29.07 -29.88 9.40
C GLU A 547 -28.68 -31.22 10.07
N SER A 548 -27.38 -31.48 10.31
CA SER A 548 -26.94 -32.70 11.00
C SER A 548 -26.91 -32.56 12.54
N ASP A 549 -27.06 -33.68 13.27
CA ASP A 549 -26.97 -33.71 14.74
C ASP A 549 -25.49 -33.54 15.15
N CYS A 550 -25.11 -32.32 15.53
CA CYS A 550 -23.71 -31.92 15.70
C CYS A 550 -23.25 -31.73 17.16
N VAL A 551 -24.12 -31.93 18.15
CA VAL A 551 -23.76 -31.77 19.57
C VAL A 551 -23.86 -33.11 20.27
N PHE A 552 -22.76 -33.52 20.88
CA PHE A 552 -22.69 -34.70 21.74
C PHE A 552 -22.52 -34.27 23.19
N ASN A 553 -23.28 -34.86 24.11
CA ASN A 553 -23.14 -34.58 25.54
C ASN A 553 -22.13 -35.55 26.16
N LEU A 554 -21.00 -35.04 26.65
CA LEU A 554 -19.98 -35.86 27.31
C LEU A 554 -20.49 -36.60 28.54
N LEU A 555 -21.56 -36.11 29.18
CA LEU A 555 -22.15 -36.77 30.35
C LEU A 555 -23.01 -38.00 30.00
N ASP A 556 -23.32 -38.20 28.71
CA ASP A 556 -24.10 -39.35 28.22
C ASP A 556 -23.22 -40.54 27.77
N VAL A 557 -21.90 -40.43 27.89
CA VAL A 557 -20.96 -41.51 27.53
C VAL A 557 -21.21 -42.74 28.44
N PRO A 558 -21.28 -43.96 27.88
CA PRO A 558 -21.33 -45.16 28.71
C PRO A 558 -20.07 -45.24 29.59
N ASP A 559 -20.24 -45.65 30.84
CA ASP A 559 -19.17 -45.79 31.85
C ASP A 559 -18.77 -44.53 32.65
N VAL A 560 -19.55 -43.44 32.59
CA VAL A 560 -19.38 -42.32 33.55
C VAL A 560 -19.71 -42.80 34.99
N ASP A 561 -18.73 -42.80 35.89
CA ASP A 561 -18.92 -43.15 37.30
C ASP A 561 -19.79 -42.09 38.00
N ARG A 562 -21.00 -42.51 38.39
CA ARG A 562 -21.96 -41.64 39.09
C ARG A 562 -21.56 -41.30 40.52
N HIS A 563 -20.55 -41.97 41.06
CA HIS A 563 -20.00 -41.71 42.39
C HIS A 563 -18.72 -40.85 42.35
N ASP A 564 -18.27 -40.45 41.16
CA ASP A 564 -17.09 -39.60 41.01
C ASP A 564 -17.31 -38.24 41.72
N PRO A 565 -16.45 -37.86 42.70
CA PRO A 565 -16.52 -36.57 43.37
C PRO A 565 -16.43 -35.36 42.43
N LEU A 566 -15.82 -35.50 41.25
CA LEU A 566 -15.69 -34.47 40.22
C LEU A 566 -17.00 -34.21 39.47
N LEU A 567 -17.91 -35.18 39.43
CA LEU A 567 -19.14 -35.11 38.64
C LEU A 567 -19.98 -33.87 39.01
N ARG A 568 -20.05 -33.51 40.30
CA ARG A 568 -20.78 -32.31 40.77
C ARG A 568 -20.19 -31.01 40.23
N HIS A 569 -18.85 -30.95 40.09
CA HIS A 569 -18.15 -29.77 39.59
C HIS A 569 -18.34 -29.64 38.08
N ILE A 570 -18.28 -30.76 37.36
CA ILE A 570 -18.53 -30.84 35.92
C ILE A 570 -20.00 -30.50 35.59
N GLN A 571 -20.97 -30.99 36.36
CA GLN A 571 -22.38 -30.64 36.18
C GLN A 571 -22.63 -29.14 36.42
N LYS A 572 -21.96 -28.54 37.40
CA LYS A 572 -22.02 -27.09 37.62
C LYS A 572 -21.43 -26.31 36.45
N LEU A 573 -20.29 -26.75 35.90
CA LEU A 573 -19.71 -26.16 34.70
C LEU A 573 -20.68 -26.25 33.51
N ALA A 574 -21.26 -27.42 33.26
CA ALA A 574 -22.26 -27.64 32.21
C ALA A 574 -23.47 -26.70 32.36
N PHE A 575 -23.96 -26.53 33.59
CA PHE A 575 -25.06 -25.61 33.90
C PHE A 575 -24.74 -24.14 33.60
N GLU A 576 -23.59 -23.65 34.08
CA GLU A 576 -23.19 -22.25 33.85
C GLU A 576 -22.87 -22.00 32.38
N TYR A 577 -22.34 -23.00 31.66
CA TYR A 577 -22.08 -22.92 30.23
C TYR A 577 -23.38 -22.82 29.41
N ASP A 578 -24.37 -23.68 29.68
CA ASP A 578 -25.68 -23.58 29.03
C ASP A 578 -26.30 -22.20 29.31
N HIS A 579 -26.30 -21.74 30.57
CA HIS A 579 -26.80 -20.41 30.92
C HIS A 579 -26.08 -19.28 30.16
N PHE A 580 -24.76 -19.36 30.00
CA PHE A 580 -23.99 -18.40 29.21
C PHE A 580 -24.42 -18.42 27.73
N ILE A 581 -24.53 -19.62 27.14
CA ILE A 581 -24.93 -19.78 25.73
C ILE A 581 -26.37 -19.33 25.49
N GLN A 582 -27.32 -19.65 26.38
CA GLN A 582 -28.70 -19.17 26.27
C GLN A 582 -28.80 -17.65 26.45
N GLU A 583 -28.02 -17.05 27.36
CA GLU A 583 -27.95 -15.61 27.50
C GLU A 583 -27.42 -14.99 26.20
N ALA A 584 -26.30 -15.49 25.68
CA ALA A 584 -25.68 -15.00 24.45
C ALA A 584 -26.62 -15.12 23.24
N ARG A 585 -27.38 -16.23 23.16
CA ARG A 585 -28.40 -16.47 22.14
C ARG A 585 -29.55 -15.45 22.20
N ASN A 586 -29.98 -15.04 23.39
CA ASN A 586 -31.17 -14.21 23.57
C ASN A 586 -30.86 -12.71 23.57
N THR A 587 -29.75 -12.33 24.20
CA THR A 587 -29.39 -10.94 24.49
C THR A 587 -28.07 -10.52 23.88
N GLY A 588 -27.35 -11.42 23.19
CA GLY A 588 -26.10 -11.12 22.50
C GLY A 588 -24.84 -11.46 23.30
N LEU A 589 -23.73 -11.65 22.59
CA LEU A 589 -22.46 -12.11 23.17
C LEU A 589 -21.92 -11.16 24.25
N TYR A 590 -21.94 -9.84 24.02
CA TYR A 590 -21.40 -8.88 24.99
C TYR A 590 -22.27 -8.74 26.24
N ALA A 591 -23.58 -8.96 26.13
CA ALA A 591 -24.47 -9.03 27.28
C ALA A 591 -24.09 -10.25 28.16
N ALA A 592 -23.99 -11.43 27.55
CA ALA A 592 -23.57 -12.65 28.24
C ALA A 592 -22.17 -12.54 28.87
N LEU A 593 -21.22 -11.93 28.17
CA LEU A 593 -19.88 -11.66 28.71
C LEU A 593 -19.91 -10.75 29.95
N GLY A 594 -20.84 -9.81 30.03
CA GLY A 594 -20.96 -8.98 31.23
C GLY A 594 -21.79 -9.59 32.35
N ASP A 595 -22.76 -10.45 32.04
CA ASP A 595 -23.75 -10.93 33.01
C ASP A 595 -23.48 -12.36 33.52
N ARG A 596 -22.84 -13.21 32.71
CA ARG A 596 -22.69 -14.65 32.98
C ARG A 596 -21.24 -15.14 33.01
N TRP A 597 -20.31 -14.39 32.42
CA TRP A 597 -18.91 -14.79 32.32
C TRP A 597 -18.26 -15.13 33.67
N ASP A 598 -18.47 -14.30 34.69
CA ASP A 598 -17.83 -14.53 36.00
C ASP A 598 -18.30 -15.83 36.67
N SER A 599 -19.58 -16.20 36.50
CA SER A 599 -20.11 -17.46 37.03
C SER A 599 -19.53 -18.66 36.28
N LEU A 600 -19.52 -18.59 34.93
CA LEU A 600 -18.92 -19.61 34.09
C LEU A 600 -17.43 -19.81 34.39
N ARG A 601 -16.66 -18.72 34.45
CA ARG A 601 -15.23 -18.74 34.76
C ARG A 601 -14.96 -19.41 36.11
N LYS A 602 -15.69 -19.03 37.16
CA LYS A 602 -15.54 -19.63 38.49
C LYS A 602 -15.92 -21.11 38.49
N ALA A 603 -16.94 -21.52 37.74
CA ALA A 603 -17.32 -22.92 37.64
C ALA A 603 -16.26 -23.75 36.90
N TYR A 604 -15.63 -23.17 35.87
CA TYR A 604 -14.51 -23.79 35.16
C TYR A 604 -13.28 -23.95 36.06
N GLU A 605 -12.85 -22.88 36.74
CA GLU A 605 -11.76 -22.91 37.71
C GLU A 605 -11.99 -23.99 38.79
N GLN A 606 -13.20 -24.05 39.35
CA GLN A 606 -13.58 -25.07 40.34
C GLN A 606 -13.61 -26.51 39.80
N ALA A 607 -13.82 -26.71 38.51
CA ALA A 607 -13.80 -28.04 37.90
C ALA A 607 -12.37 -28.49 37.58
N CYS A 608 -11.45 -27.55 37.31
CA CYS A 608 -10.04 -27.85 37.08
C CYS A 608 -9.24 -28.03 38.38
N ASP A 609 -9.61 -27.33 39.45
CA ASP A 609 -8.94 -27.38 40.75
C ASP A 609 -9.42 -28.53 41.67
N ALA A 610 -10.55 -29.17 41.32
CA ALA A 610 -11.10 -30.33 42.03
C ALA A 610 -10.39 -31.61 41.63
#